data_AF-A0A9R1RRV6-F1
#
_entry.id   AF-A0A9R1RRV6-F1
#
_cell.length_a   1.000
_cell.length_b   1.000
_cell.length_c   1.000
_cell.angle_alpha   90.00
_cell.angle_beta   90.00
_cell.angle_gamma   90.00
#
_symmetry.space_group_name_H-M   'P 1'
#
loop_
_entity.id
_entity.type
_entity.pdbx_description
1 polymer ?
#
loop_
_entity_poly.entity_id
_entity_poly.type
_entity_poly.pdbx_seq_one_letter_code
_entity_poly.pdbx_strand_id
1 'polypeptide(L)'
;MQNLHTALLATSLHRRIKVSSAHSLGVLAVSTPPSAARFREGYDAAVVKPLLSFLRATGAPFMVNAYPFYGLTSDAELDFALFRVSAEGVTDAGTGLVYTNALDAQLDAVHSAMKRLGFGDVDVVVAETGWPWAGEDWEVGAGADHAGDYNRNAIRHLGSGVGTPLMPNRTFEVSIFSLFDENLKPGPMSEHHFGLFHADMTPIYDAGILTAPEENIDFVCGGGMDCGPIRPGGRCYEPDTVQAHAAYAMNLYFRSNGQHAFDCDFGRTGVVTTVDPSFGSCNFT
;
A
#
# COMPACT_ATOMS: atom_id res chain seq x y z
N MET A 1 -19.05 3.58 17.37
CA MET A 1 -18.83 2.25 16.74
C MET A 1 -20.05 1.34 16.86
N GLN A 2 -20.55 1.07 18.08
CA GLN A 2 -21.72 0.20 18.29
C GLN A 2 -22.94 0.59 17.44
N ASN A 3 -23.35 1.86 17.44
CA ASN A 3 -24.49 2.32 16.64
C ASN A 3 -24.32 2.08 15.13
N LEU A 4 -23.10 2.27 14.59
CA LEU A 4 -22.81 2.00 13.18
C LEU A 4 -22.93 0.50 12.87
N HIS A 5 -22.41 -0.35 13.76
CA HIS A 5 -22.56 -1.80 13.61
C HIS A 5 -24.01 -2.26 13.73
N THR A 6 -24.79 -1.68 14.64
CA THR A 6 -26.24 -1.93 14.74
C THR A 6 -26.98 -1.54 13.45
N ALA A 7 -26.61 -0.41 12.82
CA ALA A 7 -27.18 -0.02 11.54
C ALA A 7 -26.83 -1.01 10.41
N LEU A 8 -25.59 -1.52 10.39
CA LEU A 8 -25.16 -2.57 9.44
C LEU A 8 -25.82 -3.93 9.71
N LEU A 9 -26.14 -4.24 10.95
CA LEU A 9 -26.94 -5.43 11.31
C LEU A 9 -28.36 -5.31 10.74
N ALA A 10 -29.01 -4.15 10.92
CA ALA A 10 -30.36 -3.89 10.44
C ALA A 10 -30.51 -4.02 8.91
N THR A 11 -29.42 -3.82 8.14
CA THR A 11 -29.38 -3.96 6.68
C THR A 11 -28.69 -5.23 6.20
N SER A 12 -28.34 -6.16 7.10
CA SER A 12 -27.58 -7.39 6.79
C SER A 12 -26.21 -7.17 6.13
N LEU A 13 -25.60 -5.99 6.28
CA LEU A 13 -24.30 -5.63 5.70
C LEU A 13 -23.10 -5.90 6.63
N HIS A 14 -23.31 -6.17 7.92
CA HIS A 14 -22.27 -6.36 8.94
C HIS A 14 -21.22 -7.46 8.65
N ARG A 15 -21.53 -8.41 7.75
CA ARG A 15 -20.58 -9.43 7.30
C ARG A 15 -19.63 -8.93 6.21
N ARG A 16 -20.06 -7.93 5.42
CA ARG A 16 -19.31 -7.35 4.30
C ARG A 16 -18.62 -6.04 4.66
N ILE A 17 -19.21 -5.26 5.56
CA ILE A 17 -18.70 -3.96 6.00
C ILE A 17 -18.38 -4.07 7.49
N LYS A 18 -17.11 -3.86 7.83
CA LYS A 18 -16.61 -3.87 9.22
C LYS A 18 -16.47 -2.45 9.74
N VAL A 19 -16.66 -2.28 11.05
CA VAL A 19 -16.51 -0.99 11.73
C VAL A 19 -15.25 -1.05 12.57
N SER A 20 -14.27 -0.20 12.26
CA SER A 20 -13.04 -0.04 13.04
C SER A 20 -12.77 1.46 13.30
N SER A 21 -11.59 1.78 13.80
CA SER A 21 -11.05 3.12 13.99
C SER A 21 -9.56 3.09 13.69
N ALA A 22 -9.05 4.07 12.96
CA ALA A 22 -7.62 4.23 12.68
C ALA A 22 -6.92 4.90 13.88
N HIS A 23 -5.67 4.51 14.14
CA HIS A 23 -4.88 5.02 15.27
C HIS A 23 -3.47 5.38 14.82
N SER A 24 -2.98 6.55 15.22
CA SER A 24 -1.55 6.84 15.20
C SER A 24 -0.80 5.92 16.17
N LEU A 25 0.47 5.60 15.86
CA LEU A 25 1.39 4.94 16.79
C LEU A 25 1.56 5.68 18.13
N GLY A 26 1.19 6.97 18.20
CA GLY A 26 1.14 7.74 19.46
C GLY A 26 0.16 7.20 20.52
N VAL A 27 -0.63 6.17 20.19
CA VAL A 27 -1.42 5.38 21.15
C VAL A 27 -0.55 4.51 22.06
N LEU A 28 0.67 4.20 21.64
CA LEU A 28 1.66 3.44 22.41
C LEU A 28 2.43 4.37 23.36
N ALA A 29 2.70 3.91 24.58
CA ALA A 29 3.64 4.58 25.50
C ALA A 29 5.07 4.11 25.30
N VAL A 30 5.23 2.85 24.90
CA VAL A 30 6.51 2.24 24.54
C VAL A 30 6.29 1.45 23.26
N SER A 31 7.20 1.61 22.31
CA SER A 31 7.22 0.91 21.02
C SER A 31 8.54 0.19 20.76
N THR A 32 9.62 0.57 21.47
CA THR A 32 10.96 -0.01 21.27
C THR A 32 11.51 -0.57 22.60
N PRO A 33 12.02 -1.81 22.61
CA PRO A 33 11.91 -2.79 21.53
C PRO A 33 10.44 -3.24 21.32
N PRO A 34 10.05 -3.72 20.13
CA PRO A 34 8.67 -4.13 19.83
C PRO A 34 8.04 -5.03 20.88
N SER A 35 8.78 -6.00 21.41
CA SER A 35 8.31 -6.93 22.44
C SER A 35 7.95 -6.27 23.77
N ALA A 36 8.52 -5.10 24.08
CA ALA A 36 8.22 -4.31 25.28
C ALA A 36 7.02 -3.38 25.10
N ALA A 37 6.47 -3.30 23.89
CA ALA A 37 5.47 -2.31 23.54
C ALA A 37 4.18 -2.46 24.35
N ARG A 38 3.58 -1.32 24.68
CA ARG A 38 2.32 -1.23 25.44
C ARG A 38 1.59 0.07 25.14
N PHE A 39 0.27 0.03 25.23
CA PHE A 39 -0.58 1.22 25.17
C PHE A 39 -0.33 2.15 26.36
N ARG A 40 -0.71 3.42 26.20
CA ARG A 40 -0.61 4.42 27.28
C ARG A 40 -1.46 4.03 28.47
N GLU A 41 -0.90 4.23 29.67
CA GLU A 41 -1.57 3.95 30.93
C GLU A 41 -2.90 4.73 31.04
N GLY A 42 -3.95 4.05 31.48
CA GLY A 42 -5.31 4.59 31.57
C GLY A 42 -6.07 4.50 30.25
N TYR A 43 -5.42 4.84 29.12
CA TYR A 43 -6.01 4.68 27.78
C TYR A 43 -6.20 3.21 27.43
N ASP A 44 -5.23 2.37 27.81
CA ASP A 44 -5.27 0.93 27.64
C ASP A 44 -6.54 0.29 28.23
N ALA A 45 -6.92 0.68 29.44
CA ALA A 45 -8.10 0.17 30.13
C ALA A 45 -9.40 0.86 29.70
N ALA A 46 -9.40 2.19 29.58
CA ALA A 46 -10.61 2.97 29.38
C ALA A 46 -11.08 3.02 27.92
N VAL A 47 -10.15 2.94 26.95
CA VAL A 47 -10.43 3.14 25.52
C VAL A 47 -10.08 1.91 24.72
N VAL A 48 -8.82 1.46 24.79
CA VAL A 48 -8.28 0.46 23.88
C VAL A 48 -8.84 -0.93 24.16
N LYS A 49 -8.95 -1.35 25.43
CA LYS A 49 -9.49 -2.67 25.78
C LYS A 49 -10.98 -2.83 25.38
N PRO A 50 -11.89 -1.87 25.66
CA PRO A 50 -13.26 -1.93 25.14
C PRO A 50 -13.34 -1.94 23.61
N LEU A 51 -12.50 -1.14 22.95
CA LEU A 51 -12.37 -1.13 21.49
C LEU A 51 -11.96 -2.52 20.96
N LEU A 52 -10.86 -3.09 21.45
CA LEU A 52 -10.37 -4.41 21.02
C LEU A 52 -11.40 -5.52 21.30
N SER A 53 -12.15 -5.41 22.41
CA SER A 53 -13.25 -6.33 22.68
C SER A 53 -14.38 -6.23 21.65
N PHE A 54 -14.72 -5.01 21.20
CA PHE A 54 -15.70 -4.80 20.15
C PHE A 54 -15.19 -5.33 18.79
N LEU A 55 -13.92 -5.06 18.46
CA LEU A 55 -13.28 -5.50 17.23
C LEU A 55 -13.26 -7.02 17.13
N ARG A 56 -12.81 -7.71 18.19
CA ARG A 56 -12.86 -9.18 18.29
C ARG A 56 -14.28 -9.71 18.11
N ALA A 57 -15.26 -9.14 18.83
CA ALA A 57 -16.65 -9.61 18.79
C ALA A 57 -17.32 -9.46 17.41
N THR A 58 -16.86 -8.51 16.60
CA THR A 58 -17.42 -8.21 15.27
C THR A 58 -16.57 -8.72 14.10
N GLY A 59 -15.40 -9.28 14.40
CA GLY A 59 -14.40 -9.71 13.41
C GLY A 59 -13.88 -8.54 12.59
N ALA A 60 -13.72 -7.36 13.20
CA ALA A 60 -13.12 -6.18 12.59
C ALA A 60 -11.65 -6.07 13.00
N PRO A 61 -10.76 -5.55 12.12
CA PRO A 61 -9.34 -5.40 12.44
C PRO A 61 -9.08 -4.18 13.31
N PHE A 62 -7.95 -4.16 14.01
CA PHE A 62 -7.35 -2.95 14.55
C PHE A 62 -6.60 -2.22 13.43
N MET A 63 -6.96 -0.96 13.18
CA MET A 63 -6.38 -0.16 12.11
C MET A 63 -5.32 0.79 12.68
N VAL A 64 -4.12 0.79 12.10
CA VAL A 64 -2.99 1.62 12.54
C VAL A 64 -2.37 2.40 11.38
N ASN A 65 -2.02 3.65 11.66
CA ASN A 65 -1.25 4.52 10.77
C ASN A 65 0.22 4.42 11.23
N ALA A 66 1.05 3.74 10.43
CA ALA A 66 2.41 3.39 10.79
C ALA A 66 3.38 4.05 9.80
N TYR A 67 4.13 5.04 10.28
CA TYR A 67 5.04 5.84 9.47
C TYR A 67 6.47 5.73 10.02
N PRO A 68 7.35 4.94 9.39
CA PRO A 68 8.77 4.93 9.69
C PRO A 68 9.43 6.31 9.54
N PHE A 69 8.97 7.12 8.57
CA PHE A 69 9.48 8.47 8.30
C PHE A 69 9.57 9.34 9.55
N TYR A 70 8.50 9.42 10.35
CA TYR A 70 8.48 10.25 11.57
C TYR A 70 9.39 9.75 12.71
N GLY A 71 9.89 8.51 12.62
CA GLY A 71 10.84 7.96 13.58
C GLY A 71 12.30 8.22 13.20
N LEU A 72 12.56 8.75 12.00
CA LEU A 72 13.90 8.94 11.47
C LEU A 72 14.57 10.15 12.13
N THR A 73 15.79 9.97 12.64
CA THR A 73 16.57 11.03 13.29
C THR A 73 17.89 11.32 12.59
N SER A 74 18.35 10.41 11.74
CA SER A 74 19.57 10.58 10.95
C SER A 74 19.59 9.70 9.70
N ASP A 75 20.43 10.03 8.72
CA ASP A 75 20.58 9.25 7.47
C ASP A 75 21.06 7.81 7.72
N ALA A 76 21.71 7.52 8.85
CA ALA A 76 22.17 6.18 9.20
C ALA A 76 21.01 5.19 9.40
N GLU A 77 19.80 5.68 9.65
CA GLU A 77 18.59 4.87 9.87
C GLU A 77 17.78 4.68 8.58
N LEU A 78 18.14 5.36 7.48
CA LEU A 78 17.38 5.33 6.22
C LEU A 78 17.26 3.94 5.65
N ASP A 79 18.35 3.18 5.62
CA ASP A 79 18.33 1.85 5.00
C ASP A 79 17.35 0.91 5.73
N PHE A 80 17.31 1.00 7.06
CA PHE A 80 16.34 0.27 7.88
C PHE A 80 14.90 0.78 7.70
N ALA A 81 14.71 2.08 7.52
CA ALA A 81 13.38 2.66 7.28
C ALA A 81 12.84 2.35 5.87
N LEU A 82 13.73 2.20 4.88
CA LEU A 82 13.42 2.02 3.45
C LEU A 82 13.49 0.57 2.97
N PHE A 83 13.61 -0.41 3.87
CA PHE A 83 13.72 -1.85 3.55
C PHE A 83 14.94 -2.22 2.69
N ARG A 84 16.02 -1.43 2.74
CA ARG A 84 17.19 -1.68 1.90
C ARG A 84 17.98 -2.87 2.43
N VAL A 85 18.54 -3.66 1.51
CA VAL A 85 19.32 -4.87 1.83
C VAL A 85 20.61 -4.58 2.60
N SER A 86 21.09 -3.34 2.56
CA SER A 86 22.23 -2.84 3.32
C SER A 86 21.90 -2.54 4.79
N ALA A 87 20.62 -2.56 5.18
CA ALA A 87 20.22 -2.29 6.55
C ALA A 87 20.81 -3.32 7.52
N GLU A 88 21.47 -2.82 8.56
CA GLU A 88 21.81 -3.65 9.71
C GLU A 88 20.53 -3.99 10.48
N GLY A 89 20.26 -5.30 10.64
CA GLY A 89 19.07 -5.74 11.37
C GLY A 89 19.12 -5.36 12.86
N VAL A 90 18.01 -4.91 13.41
CA VAL A 90 17.87 -4.55 14.82
C VAL A 90 17.34 -5.75 15.60
N THR A 91 18.13 -6.24 16.56
CA THR A 91 17.72 -7.36 17.42
C THR A 91 16.82 -6.87 18.56
N ASP A 92 15.62 -7.42 18.67
CA ASP A 92 14.72 -7.19 19.79
C ASP A 92 15.21 -7.96 21.02
N ALA A 93 15.62 -7.22 22.05
CA ALA A 93 16.23 -7.80 23.25
C ALA A 93 15.29 -8.72 24.06
N GLY A 94 13.97 -8.60 23.91
CA GLY A 94 13.01 -9.40 24.66
C GLY A 94 12.69 -10.74 24.01
N THR A 95 12.79 -10.83 22.69
CA THR A 95 12.43 -12.03 21.91
C THR A 95 13.62 -12.68 21.21
N GLY A 96 14.71 -11.94 21.00
CA GLY A 96 15.84 -12.35 20.17
C GLY A 96 15.56 -12.31 18.67
N LEU A 97 14.38 -11.84 18.25
CA LEU A 97 14.04 -11.70 16.83
C LEU A 97 14.76 -10.50 16.22
N VAL A 98 15.14 -10.63 14.96
CA VAL A 98 15.81 -9.56 14.21
C VAL A 98 14.79 -8.92 13.28
N TYR A 99 14.63 -7.61 13.43
CA TYR A 99 13.88 -6.78 12.50
C TYR A 99 14.84 -6.25 11.44
N THR A 100 14.51 -6.40 10.17
CA THR A 100 15.31 -5.88 9.05
C THR A 100 14.76 -4.58 8.48
N ASN A 101 13.58 -4.16 8.94
CA ASN A 101 12.98 -2.88 8.58
C ASN A 101 12.14 -2.30 9.72
N ALA A 102 11.97 -0.97 9.69
CA ALA A 102 11.25 -0.24 10.72
C ALA A 102 9.74 -0.51 10.73
N LEU A 103 9.11 -0.77 9.58
CA LEU A 103 7.67 -0.98 9.51
C LEU A 103 7.27 -2.25 10.25
N ASP A 104 8.01 -3.35 10.06
CA ASP A 104 7.77 -4.60 10.80
C ASP A 104 7.90 -4.39 12.30
N ALA A 105 8.90 -3.63 12.74
CA ALA A 105 9.08 -3.30 14.15
C ALA A 105 7.88 -2.50 14.71
N GLN A 106 7.35 -1.55 13.94
CA GLN A 106 6.17 -0.77 14.33
C GLN A 106 4.90 -1.64 14.40
N LEU A 107 4.68 -2.53 13.43
CA LEU A 107 3.52 -3.44 13.42
C LEU A 107 3.60 -4.46 14.56
N ASP A 108 4.78 -4.99 14.85
CA ASP A 108 4.98 -5.92 15.95
C ASP A 108 4.93 -5.26 17.34
N ALA A 109 5.24 -3.96 17.43
CA ALA A 109 4.99 -3.18 18.62
C ALA A 109 3.48 -3.07 18.91
N VAL A 110 2.68 -2.79 17.87
CA VAL A 110 1.21 -2.77 17.99
C VAL A 110 0.67 -4.15 18.39
N HIS A 111 1.13 -5.20 17.71
CA HIS A 111 0.74 -6.58 18.05
C HIS A 111 1.09 -6.95 19.49
N SER A 112 2.30 -6.61 19.94
CA SER A 112 2.75 -6.88 21.31
C SER A 112 1.90 -6.14 22.35
N ALA A 113 1.55 -4.88 22.08
CA ALA A 113 0.67 -4.10 22.96
C ALA A 113 -0.75 -4.69 23.04
N MET A 114 -1.32 -5.12 21.91
CA MET A 114 -2.62 -5.81 21.86
C MET A 114 -2.59 -7.14 22.61
N LYS A 115 -1.53 -7.93 22.39
CA LYS A 115 -1.32 -9.24 23.03
C LYS A 115 -1.23 -9.12 24.56
N ARG A 116 -0.59 -8.07 25.09
CA ARG A 116 -0.54 -7.79 26.53
C ARG A 116 -1.91 -7.55 27.16
N LEU A 117 -2.84 -6.94 26.43
CA LEU A 117 -4.23 -6.79 26.85
C LEU A 117 -5.07 -8.07 26.65
N GLY A 118 -4.46 -9.12 26.09
CA GLY A 118 -5.09 -10.39 25.81
C GLY A 118 -5.79 -10.45 24.45
N PHE A 119 -5.42 -9.60 23.47
CA PHE A 119 -6.04 -9.45 22.15
C PHE A 119 -5.09 -9.69 20.96
N GLY A 120 -4.13 -10.61 21.11
CA GLY A 120 -3.16 -10.93 20.04
C GLY A 120 -3.76 -11.65 18.82
N ASP A 121 -5.02 -12.06 18.89
CA ASP A 121 -5.82 -12.68 17.82
C ASP A 121 -6.62 -11.65 17.00
N VAL A 122 -6.73 -10.40 17.46
CA VAL A 122 -7.39 -9.34 16.68
C VAL A 122 -6.48 -8.95 15.54
N ASP A 123 -7.03 -8.94 14.33
CA ASP A 123 -6.27 -8.67 13.12
C ASP A 123 -5.75 -7.23 13.06
N VAL A 124 -4.69 -6.97 12.28
CA VAL A 124 -4.08 -5.64 12.11
C VAL A 124 -4.11 -5.26 10.64
N VAL A 125 -4.58 -4.04 10.37
CA VAL A 125 -4.59 -3.41 9.04
C VAL A 125 -3.76 -2.13 9.09
N VAL A 126 -2.92 -1.93 8.08
CA VAL A 126 -2.14 -0.69 7.91
C VAL A 126 -3.03 0.32 7.22
N ALA A 127 -3.68 1.16 8.02
CA ALA A 127 -4.65 2.14 7.53
C ALA A 127 -3.99 3.30 6.79
N GLU A 128 -2.76 3.63 7.16
CA GLU A 128 -1.93 4.58 6.42
C GLU A 128 -0.46 4.22 6.62
N THR A 129 0.31 4.31 5.54
CA THR A 129 1.76 4.45 5.57
C THR A 129 2.23 5.16 4.31
N GLY A 130 3.31 5.91 4.38
CA GLY A 130 3.86 6.62 3.23
C GLY A 130 5.16 7.32 3.57
N TRP A 131 5.69 8.03 2.59
CA TRP A 131 6.94 8.78 2.72
C TRP A 131 6.88 10.03 1.84
N PRO A 132 7.26 11.21 2.36
CA PRO A 132 7.13 12.44 1.61
C PRO A 132 8.25 12.59 0.57
N TRP A 133 7.89 13.06 -0.63
CA TRP A 133 8.85 13.27 -1.72
C TRP A 133 9.57 14.62 -1.65
N ALA A 134 9.04 15.55 -0.86
CA ALA A 134 9.66 16.82 -0.53
C ALA A 134 9.35 17.18 0.93
N GLY A 135 10.23 17.94 1.57
CA GLY A 135 10.10 18.36 2.95
C GLY A 135 10.94 19.60 3.22
N GLU A 136 10.96 20.02 4.48
CA GLU A 136 11.84 21.07 4.97
C GLU A 136 13.30 20.60 5.00
N ASP A 137 14.26 21.53 5.03
CA ASP A 137 15.70 21.21 5.09
C ASP A 137 16.11 20.37 6.32
N TRP A 138 15.30 20.39 7.39
CA TRP A 138 15.53 19.63 8.61
C TRP A 138 14.81 18.27 8.65
N GLU A 139 13.95 17.98 7.66
CA GLU A 139 13.23 16.72 7.56
C GLU A 139 14.11 15.67 6.88
N VAL A 140 14.89 14.98 7.71
CA VAL A 140 15.79 13.90 7.28
C VAL A 140 15.04 12.91 6.40
N GLY A 141 15.64 12.53 5.27
CA GLY A 141 15.09 11.50 4.41
C GLY A 141 13.94 11.92 3.49
N ALA A 142 13.37 13.12 3.61
CA ALA A 142 12.39 13.59 2.63
C ALA A 142 13.04 13.69 1.23
N GLY A 143 12.38 13.16 0.21
CA GLY A 143 12.95 13.11 -1.15
C GLY A 143 12.26 12.11 -2.05
N ALA A 144 12.13 12.43 -3.34
CA ALA A 144 11.41 11.60 -4.31
C ALA A 144 12.01 10.18 -4.45
N ASP A 145 13.34 10.05 -4.45
CA ASP A 145 14.01 8.75 -4.51
C ASP A 145 13.68 7.88 -3.27
N HIS A 146 13.70 8.48 -2.07
CA HIS A 146 13.35 7.78 -0.84
C HIS A 146 11.86 7.44 -0.77
N ALA A 147 10.99 8.32 -1.26
CA ALA A 147 9.56 8.07 -1.32
C ALA A 147 9.22 6.92 -2.28
N GLY A 148 9.88 6.89 -3.44
CA GLY A 148 9.79 5.79 -4.40
C GLY A 148 10.27 4.46 -3.81
N ASP A 149 11.44 4.46 -3.17
CA ASP A 149 11.98 3.27 -2.48
C ASP A 149 11.01 2.77 -1.40
N TYR A 150 10.57 3.65 -0.50
CA TYR A 150 9.71 3.29 0.62
C TYR A 150 8.40 2.68 0.15
N ASN A 151 7.65 3.39 -0.70
CA ASN A 151 6.32 2.96 -1.12
C ASN A 151 6.39 1.68 -1.96
N ARG A 152 7.37 1.55 -2.87
CA ARG A 152 7.58 0.33 -3.64
C ARG A 152 7.88 -0.86 -2.74
N ASN A 153 8.79 -0.69 -1.78
CA ASN A 153 9.21 -1.78 -0.91
C ASN A 153 8.12 -2.16 0.10
N ALA A 154 7.38 -1.18 0.65
CA ALA A 154 6.26 -1.43 1.55
C ALA A 154 5.14 -2.23 0.87
N ILE A 155 4.74 -1.83 -0.36
CA ILE A 155 3.73 -2.55 -1.15
C ILE A 155 4.17 -3.99 -1.41
N ARG A 156 5.42 -4.18 -1.87
CA ARG A 156 5.97 -5.51 -2.15
C ARG A 156 6.01 -6.37 -0.88
N HIS A 157 6.53 -5.83 0.22
CA HIS A 157 6.73 -6.56 1.47
C HIS A 157 5.41 -7.00 2.10
N LEU A 158 4.48 -6.06 2.30
CA LEU A 158 3.18 -6.34 2.93
C LEU A 158 2.28 -7.26 2.08
N GLY A 159 2.46 -7.23 0.75
CA GLY A 159 1.78 -8.11 -0.19
C GLY A 159 2.46 -9.48 -0.40
N SER A 160 3.70 -9.66 0.06
CA SER A 160 4.51 -10.88 -0.23
C SER A 160 4.03 -12.13 0.51
N GLY A 161 3.32 -11.97 1.63
CA GLY A 161 2.95 -13.06 2.51
C GLY A 161 4.04 -13.47 3.52
N VAL A 162 5.21 -12.83 3.52
CA VAL A 162 6.27 -13.09 4.52
C VAL A 162 5.79 -12.78 5.94
N GLY A 163 5.00 -11.72 6.10
CA GLY A 163 4.55 -11.23 7.40
C GLY A 163 5.63 -10.43 8.13
N THR A 164 5.46 -10.29 9.44
CA THR A 164 6.45 -9.69 10.36
C THR A 164 7.08 -10.77 11.24
N PRO A 165 8.18 -10.49 11.97
CA PRO A 165 8.77 -11.47 12.88
C PRO A 165 7.81 -12.09 13.91
N LEU A 166 6.88 -11.34 14.51
CA LEU A 166 5.87 -11.86 15.44
C LEU A 166 4.57 -12.32 14.76
N MET A 167 4.31 -11.88 13.53
CA MET A 167 3.15 -12.28 12.75
C MET A 167 3.60 -12.83 11.38
N PRO A 168 4.27 -13.99 11.32
CA PRO A 168 4.82 -14.53 10.08
C PRO A 168 3.73 -15.17 9.20
N ASN A 169 4.04 -15.39 7.92
CA ASN A 169 3.21 -16.10 6.95
C ASN A 169 1.83 -15.46 6.71
N ARG A 170 1.79 -14.14 6.58
CA ARG A 170 0.55 -13.40 6.30
C ARG A 170 0.80 -12.21 5.39
N THR A 171 -0.25 -11.81 4.69
CA THR A 171 -0.32 -10.51 4.05
C THR A 171 -0.94 -9.49 5.00
N PHE A 172 -0.72 -8.22 4.70
CA PHE A 172 -1.39 -7.11 5.35
C PHE A 172 -2.21 -6.34 4.32
N GLU A 173 -3.44 -6.00 4.69
CA GLU A 173 -4.16 -4.94 3.97
C GLU A 173 -3.49 -3.61 4.33
N VAL A 174 -3.15 -2.83 3.30
CA VAL A 174 -2.44 -1.57 3.42
C VAL A 174 -3.06 -0.52 2.52
N SER A 175 -3.21 0.69 3.05
CA SER A 175 -3.49 1.89 2.27
C SER A 175 -2.26 2.80 2.28
N ILE A 176 -1.69 3.06 1.10
CA ILE A 176 -0.57 3.96 0.95
C ILE A 176 -1.07 5.41 1.01
N PHE A 177 -0.47 6.20 1.89
CA PHE A 177 -0.73 7.60 2.08
C PHE A 177 0.27 8.43 1.27
N SER A 178 -0.15 9.17 0.24
CA SER A 178 -1.52 9.29 -0.29
C SER A 178 -1.54 9.32 -1.82
N LEU A 179 -2.73 9.34 -2.42
CA LEU A 179 -2.83 9.31 -3.88
C LEU A 179 -2.27 10.59 -4.51
N PHE A 180 -2.52 11.75 -3.91
CA PHE A 180 -2.14 13.06 -4.44
C PHE A 180 -1.45 13.91 -3.39
N ASP A 181 -0.61 14.84 -3.85
CA ASP A 181 -0.17 15.97 -3.02
C ASP A 181 -1.39 16.78 -2.52
N GLU A 182 -1.33 17.18 -1.26
CA GLU A 182 -2.43 17.81 -0.54
C GLU A 182 -2.00 19.20 -0.05
N ASN A 183 -1.94 20.17 -0.97
CA ASN A 183 -1.40 21.51 -0.76
C ASN A 183 -2.13 22.40 0.27
N LEU A 184 -3.25 21.94 0.83
CA LEU A 184 -4.00 22.62 1.89
C LEU A 184 -3.83 21.98 3.26
N LYS A 185 -3.02 20.91 3.39
CA LYS A 185 -2.74 20.32 4.70
C LYS A 185 -2.02 21.33 5.59
N PRO A 186 -2.32 21.37 6.89
CA PRO A 186 -1.52 22.13 7.84
C PRO A 186 -0.26 21.35 8.21
N GLY A 187 0.82 22.05 8.54
CA GLY A 187 2.03 21.44 9.08
C GLY A 187 3.29 21.82 8.30
N PRO A 188 4.37 21.04 8.47
CA PRO A 188 5.60 21.18 7.69
C PRO A 188 5.36 20.94 6.20
N MET A 189 6.32 21.35 5.36
CA MET A 189 6.29 21.12 3.92
C MET A 189 6.04 19.65 3.55
N SER A 190 6.56 18.68 4.32
CA SER A 190 6.32 17.24 4.06
C SER A 190 4.84 16.86 4.02
N GLU A 191 3.99 17.46 4.86
CA GLU A 191 2.56 17.15 4.92
C GLU A 191 1.85 17.41 3.59
N HIS A 192 2.40 18.30 2.75
CA HIS A 192 1.82 18.64 1.46
C HIS A 192 2.28 17.69 0.35
N HIS A 193 3.30 16.85 0.60
CA HIS A 193 4.09 16.14 -0.42
C HIS A 193 4.19 14.63 -0.18
N PHE A 194 3.12 13.99 0.31
CA PHE A 194 3.01 12.52 0.43
C PHE A 194 2.45 11.83 -0.83
N GLY A 195 2.11 12.60 -1.87
CA GLY A 195 1.45 12.07 -3.05
C GLY A 195 2.29 11.02 -3.80
N LEU A 196 1.61 10.02 -4.35
CA LEU A 196 2.13 9.17 -5.43
C LEU A 196 2.08 9.91 -6.79
N PHE A 197 1.12 10.83 -6.93
CA PHE A 197 0.88 11.63 -8.13
C PHE A 197 0.75 13.11 -7.77
N HIS A 198 1.11 13.99 -8.70
CA HIS A 198 0.67 15.37 -8.65
C HIS A 198 -0.84 15.45 -8.92
N ALA A 199 -1.47 16.60 -8.60
CA ALA A 199 -2.91 16.80 -8.79
C ALA A 199 -3.38 16.69 -10.26
N ASP A 200 -2.47 16.80 -11.23
CA ASP A 200 -2.72 16.58 -12.66
C ASP A 200 -2.58 15.11 -13.09
N MET A 201 -2.43 14.19 -12.13
CA MET A 201 -2.24 12.75 -12.32
C MET A 201 -0.88 12.35 -12.91
N THR A 202 0.07 13.27 -13.04
CA THR A 202 1.44 12.89 -13.39
C THR A 202 2.10 12.17 -12.20
N PRO A 203 2.75 11.00 -12.41
CA PRO A 203 3.41 10.30 -11.32
C PRO A 203 4.64 11.09 -10.84
N ILE A 204 4.82 11.17 -9.53
CA ILE A 204 5.98 11.85 -8.93
C ILE A 204 7.21 10.95 -8.99
N TYR A 205 6.99 9.66 -8.74
CA TYR A 205 7.96 8.59 -8.79
C TYR A 205 7.24 7.28 -9.12
N ASP A 206 7.98 6.27 -9.58
CA ASP A 206 7.43 4.92 -9.75
C ASP A 206 7.47 4.16 -8.42
N ALA A 207 6.30 3.88 -7.85
CA ALA A 207 6.13 3.06 -6.65
C ALA A 207 5.91 1.56 -6.97
N GLY A 208 6.14 1.12 -8.21
CA GLY A 208 5.91 -0.26 -8.65
C GLY A 208 4.43 -0.62 -8.82
N ILE A 209 3.57 0.39 -8.95
CA ILE A 209 2.13 0.26 -9.25
C ILE A 209 1.77 0.84 -10.61
N LEU A 210 2.71 1.53 -11.26
CA LEU A 210 2.52 2.02 -12.61
C LEU A 210 2.56 0.81 -13.55
N THR A 211 1.68 0.81 -14.54
CA THR A 211 1.75 -0.20 -15.59
C THR A 211 3.00 0.04 -16.43
N ALA A 212 3.62 -1.03 -16.91
CA ALA A 212 4.70 -0.98 -17.90
C ALA A 212 4.12 -1.31 -19.29
N PRO A 213 3.39 -0.37 -19.93
CA PRO A 213 2.66 -0.65 -21.16
C PRO A 213 3.59 -1.06 -22.31
N GLU A 214 4.85 -0.63 -22.32
CA GLU A 214 5.86 -1.07 -23.30
C GLU A 214 6.13 -2.58 -23.21
N GLU A 215 6.27 -3.13 -22.00
CA GLU A 215 6.50 -4.56 -21.80
C GLU A 215 5.33 -5.40 -22.34
N ASN A 216 4.11 -4.90 -22.19
CA ASN A 216 2.92 -5.55 -22.74
C ASN A 216 2.91 -5.52 -24.27
N ILE A 217 3.29 -4.39 -24.89
CA ILE A 217 3.42 -4.28 -26.35
C ILE A 217 4.49 -5.26 -26.83
N ASP A 218 5.66 -5.28 -26.20
CA ASP A 218 6.76 -6.17 -26.58
C ASP A 218 6.40 -7.64 -26.42
N PHE A 219 5.70 -8.02 -25.35
CA PHE A 219 5.18 -9.37 -25.16
C PHE A 219 4.23 -9.78 -26.29
N VAL A 220 3.25 -8.93 -26.61
CA VAL A 220 2.24 -9.24 -27.64
C VAL A 220 2.86 -9.25 -29.04
N CYS A 221 3.53 -8.18 -29.42
CA CYS A 221 4.05 -7.98 -30.77
C CYS A 221 5.30 -8.85 -31.01
N GLY A 222 6.17 -8.97 -30.01
CA GLY A 222 7.31 -9.89 -30.05
C GLY A 222 6.88 -11.35 -30.01
N GLY A 223 5.72 -11.65 -29.42
CA GLY A 223 5.07 -12.96 -29.44
C GLY A 223 4.45 -13.36 -30.79
N GLY A 224 4.56 -12.52 -31.83
CA GLY A 224 4.13 -12.83 -33.19
C GLY A 224 2.72 -12.34 -33.57
N MET A 225 2.07 -11.54 -32.71
CA MET A 225 0.78 -10.91 -33.04
C MET A 225 0.95 -9.73 -34.01
N ASP A 226 -0.03 -9.52 -34.90
CA ASP A 226 0.00 -8.41 -35.86
C ASP A 226 -0.29 -7.06 -35.18
N CYS A 227 0.78 -6.38 -34.81
CA CYS A 227 0.73 -5.02 -34.28
C CYS A 227 0.79 -3.92 -35.34
N GLY A 228 0.65 -4.23 -36.64
CA GLY A 228 0.55 -3.23 -37.71
C GLY A 228 -0.45 -2.10 -37.42
N PRO A 229 -1.63 -2.36 -36.83
CA PRO A 229 -2.59 -1.31 -36.48
C PRO A 229 -2.07 -0.21 -35.55
N ILE A 230 -1.10 -0.50 -34.66
CA ILE A 230 -0.54 0.46 -33.69
C ILE A 230 0.82 1.03 -34.12
N ARG A 231 1.33 0.67 -35.32
CA ARG A 231 2.55 1.28 -35.88
C ARG A 231 2.23 2.59 -36.60
N PRO A 232 3.23 3.47 -36.84
CA PRO A 232 2.99 4.72 -37.58
C PRO A 232 2.24 4.50 -38.89
N GLY A 233 1.14 5.22 -39.08
CA GLY A 233 0.23 5.07 -40.22
C GLY A 233 -0.83 3.96 -40.08
N GLY A 234 -0.81 3.21 -38.98
CA GLY A 234 -1.81 2.21 -38.63
C GLY A 234 -3.12 2.82 -38.16
N ARG A 235 -4.21 2.06 -38.29
CA ARG A 235 -5.59 2.50 -37.97
C ARG A 235 -5.83 2.81 -36.48
N CYS A 236 -4.95 2.35 -35.60
CA CYS A 236 -4.99 2.51 -34.15
C CYS A 236 -3.73 3.21 -33.60
N TYR A 237 -3.01 3.94 -34.46
CA TYR A 237 -1.82 4.67 -34.03
C TYR A 237 -2.17 5.89 -33.17
N GLU A 238 -3.24 6.59 -33.51
CA GLU A 238 -3.68 7.75 -32.73
C GLU A 238 -4.63 7.33 -31.61
N PRO A 239 -4.59 7.94 -30.40
CA PRO A 239 -3.57 8.89 -29.98
C PRO A 239 -2.21 8.19 -29.82
N ASP A 240 -1.14 8.84 -30.30
CA ASP A 240 0.24 8.33 -30.23
C ASP A 240 0.77 8.33 -28.78
N THR A 241 0.28 7.37 -28.01
CA THR A 241 0.66 7.14 -26.62
C THR A 241 0.87 5.65 -26.39
N VAL A 242 1.87 5.33 -25.57
CA VAL A 242 2.21 3.93 -25.24
C VAL A 242 1.01 3.22 -24.60
N GLN A 243 0.21 3.92 -23.78
CA GLN A 243 -0.98 3.37 -23.14
C GLN A 243 -2.05 2.98 -24.17
N ALA A 244 -2.31 3.83 -25.18
CA ALA A 244 -3.29 3.52 -26.22
C ALA A 244 -2.85 2.32 -27.06
N HIS A 245 -1.56 2.28 -27.43
CA HIS A 245 -0.99 1.17 -28.20
C HIS A 245 -1.00 -0.14 -27.40
N ALA A 246 -0.64 -0.09 -26.11
CA ALA A 246 -0.68 -1.24 -25.21
C ALA A 246 -2.10 -1.75 -25.01
N ALA A 247 -3.07 -0.87 -24.77
CA ALA A 247 -4.47 -1.26 -24.63
C ALA A 247 -4.98 -2.02 -25.86
N TYR A 248 -4.65 -1.55 -27.07
CA TYR A 248 -5.02 -2.25 -28.30
C TYR A 248 -4.29 -3.59 -28.46
N ALA A 249 -2.97 -3.64 -28.22
CA ALA A 249 -2.18 -4.87 -28.30
C ALA A 249 -2.68 -5.94 -27.30
N MET A 250 -2.92 -5.54 -26.04
CA MET A 250 -3.46 -6.42 -25.01
C MET A 250 -4.85 -6.94 -25.37
N ASN A 251 -5.73 -6.09 -25.91
CA ASN A 251 -7.05 -6.52 -26.38
C ASN A 251 -6.93 -7.49 -27.58
N LEU A 252 -6.02 -7.23 -28.51
CA LEU A 252 -5.75 -8.12 -29.65
C LEU A 252 -5.33 -9.53 -29.16
N TYR A 253 -4.43 -9.58 -28.17
CA TYR A 253 -4.01 -10.83 -27.54
C TYR A 253 -5.16 -11.53 -26.83
N PHE A 254 -5.90 -10.83 -25.97
CA PHE A 254 -7.03 -11.36 -25.21
C PHE A 254 -8.08 -12.00 -26.13
N ARG A 255 -8.43 -11.33 -27.23
CA ARG A 255 -9.37 -11.85 -28.24
C ARG A 255 -8.87 -13.06 -28.99
N SER A 256 -7.55 -13.16 -29.20
CA SER A 256 -6.94 -14.24 -29.98
C SER A 256 -6.68 -15.49 -29.16
N ASN A 257 -6.74 -15.42 -27.82
CA ASN A 257 -6.38 -16.52 -26.91
C ASN A 257 -7.57 -17.09 -26.11
N GLY A 258 -8.81 -16.79 -26.50
CA GLY A 258 -10.01 -17.41 -25.91
C GLY A 258 -10.71 -16.56 -24.83
N GLN A 259 -10.22 -15.34 -24.57
CA GLN A 259 -10.89 -14.34 -23.74
C GLN A 259 -11.12 -14.76 -22.29
N HIS A 260 -10.23 -15.58 -21.74
CA HIS A 260 -10.26 -15.92 -20.33
C HIS A 260 -9.65 -14.79 -19.49
N ALA A 261 -10.06 -14.67 -18.24
CA ALA A 261 -9.55 -13.62 -17.35
C ALA A 261 -8.00 -13.62 -17.24
N PHE A 262 -7.38 -14.79 -17.34
CA PHE A 262 -5.91 -14.92 -17.32
C PHE A 262 -5.23 -14.39 -18.59
N ASP A 263 -5.92 -14.35 -19.74
CA ASP A 263 -5.39 -13.76 -20.98
C ASP A 263 -5.35 -12.23 -20.93
N CYS A 264 -6.04 -11.63 -19.95
CA CYS A 264 -6.07 -10.19 -19.70
C CYS A 264 -5.16 -9.76 -18.53
N ASP A 265 -4.53 -10.70 -17.82
CA ASP A 265 -3.81 -10.38 -16.59
C ASP A 265 -2.60 -9.49 -16.84
N PHE A 266 -1.71 -9.85 -17.79
CA PHE A 266 -0.51 -9.10 -18.13
C PHE A 266 0.30 -8.65 -16.89
N GLY A 267 0.48 -9.53 -15.91
CA GLY A 267 1.14 -9.16 -14.65
C GLY A 267 0.32 -8.17 -13.83
N ARG A 268 -1.01 -8.31 -13.86
CA ARG A 268 -2.02 -7.41 -13.26
C ARG A 268 -2.09 -6.00 -13.84
N THR A 269 -1.56 -5.79 -15.04
CA THR A 269 -1.63 -4.49 -15.72
C THR A 269 -2.83 -4.37 -16.66
N GLY A 270 -3.55 -5.47 -16.93
CA GLY A 270 -4.77 -5.46 -17.72
C GLY A 270 -6.04 -5.64 -16.89
N VAL A 271 -7.16 -5.15 -17.44
CA VAL A 271 -8.49 -5.28 -16.86
C VAL A 271 -9.52 -5.55 -17.95
N VAL A 272 -10.38 -6.55 -17.71
CA VAL A 272 -11.53 -6.80 -18.59
C VAL A 272 -12.55 -5.69 -18.36
N THR A 273 -12.88 -4.95 -19.41
CA THR A 273 -13.87 -3.87 -19.39
C THR A 273 -15.07 -4.19 -20.26
N THR A 274 -16.23 -3.67 -19.90
CA THR A 274 -17.46 -3.70 -20.72
C THR A 274 -17.64 -2.43 -21.55
N VAL A 275 -16.73 -1.45 -21.39
CA VAL A 275 -16.70 -0.22 -22.18
C VAL A 275 -15.88 -0.48 -23.44
N ASP A 276 -16.49 -0.29 -24.61
CA ASP A 276 -15.80 -0.37 -25.90
C ASP A 276 -14.97 0.91 -26.13
N PRO A 277 -13.63 0.83 -26.18
CA PRO A 277 -12.78 1.99 -26.39
C PRO A 277 -12.53 2.28 -27.88
N SER A 278 -13.27 1.66 -28.81
CA SER A 278 -13.12 1.90 -30.25
C SER A 278 -13.42 3.35 -30.64
N PHE A 279 -12.65 3.88 -31.59
CA PHE A 279 -12.85 5.22 -32.15
C PHE A 279 -12.37 5.29 -33.59
N GLY A 280 -13.03 6.11 -34.42
CA GLY A 280 -12.67 6.28 -35.83
C GLY A 280 -12.58 4.93 -36.57
N SER A 281 -11.40 4.63 -37.11
CA SER A 281 -11.09 3.36 -37.78
C SER A 281 -10.43 2.31 -36.87
N CYS A 282 -10.16 2.66 -35.61
CA CYS A 282 -9.61 1.76 -34.61
C CYS A 282 -10.73 0.98 -33.92
N ASN A 283 -10.82 -0.33 -34.21
CA ASN A 283 -11.84 -1.19 -33.64
C ASN A 283 -11.23 -2.23 -32.68
N PHE A 284 -11.70 -2.23 -31.43
CA PHE A 284 -11.41 -3.21 -30.38
C PHE A 284 -12.39 -4.39 -30.38
N THR A 285 -13.50 -4.29 -31.13
CA THR A 285 -14.56 -5.30 -31.25
C THR A 285 -14.40 -6.27 -32.42
#